data_AF-A0A7S0BVV1-F1
#
_entry.id   AF-A0A7S0BVV1-F1
#
_cell.length_a   1.000
_cell.length_b   1.000
_cell.length_c   1.000
_cell.angle_alpha   90.00
_cell.angle_beta   90.00
_cell.angle_gamma   90.00
#
_symmetry.space_group_name_H-M   'P 1'
#
loop_
_entity.id
_entity.type
_entity.pdbx_description
1 polymer ?
#
loop_
_entity_poly.entity_id
_entity_poly.type
_entity_poly.pdbx_seq_one_letter_code
_entity_poly.pdbx_strand_id
1 'polypeptide(L)'
;NFDFMDRPPADTLIRALEQLYALGSLNDRGELTKLGRRMAEFPLDPMLSKSVIASEKYGCVSEILSTVSMLSIGASVFHRPKEKAVHADTARMNFARGGGGDHMALLRCYRDWSELSSYSAQWCFENYVQVKSMKKARDVREQLEGLCERVEIDPTTSLDKKDGNKIRNNDDDDAAAATGESNNFDPILKAITSGFFYNTAKLSKNGDYQTIKQHRTVHIHPSSVLAKTQEELPQPWLVYFELAFTSKEFMRQVAPIKPDWLIEIAPHFYQESDVLDARKKKMPKQRK
;
A
#
# COMPACT_ATOMS: atom_id res chain seq x y z
N ASN A 1 -18.54 20.61 20.72
CA ASN A 1 -19.39 19.61 21.40
C ASN A 1 -20.43 19.16 20.39
N PHE A 2 -20.22 18.00 19.77
CA PHE A 2 -21.20 17.44 18.82
C PHE A 2 -22.20 16.61 19.62
N ASP A 3 -23.49 16.78 19.34
CA ASP A 3 -24.54 16.12 20.10
C ASP A 3 -24.85 14.74 19.51
N PHE A 4 -24.02 13.76 19.86
CA PHE A 4 -24.28 12.36 19.51
C PHE A 4 -25.44 11.83 20.33
N MET A 5 -26.33 11.06 19.67
CA MET A 5 -27.36 10.28 20.36
C MET A 5 -26.73 9.30 21.36
N ASP A 6 -25.69 8.58 20.93
CA ASP A 6 -24.83 7.75 21.77
C ASP A 6 -23.37 8.17 21.57
N ARG A 7 -22.77 8.76 22.60
CA ARG A 7 -21.41 9.30 22.51
C ARG A 7 -20.40 8.14 22.51
N PRO A 8 -19.47 8.08 21.53
CA PRO A 8 -18.39 7.11 21.58
C PRO A 8 -17.46 7.40 22.77
N PRO A 9 -16.69 6.39 23.25
CA PRO A 9 -15.69 6.60 24.28
C PRO A 9 -14.68 7.69 23.89
N ALA A 10 -14.29 8.53 24.85
CA ALA A 10 -13.36 9.63 24.62
C ALA A 10 -12.01 9.14 24.04
N ASP A 11 -11.52 8.00 24.52
CA ASP A 11 -10.27 7.39 24.04
C ASP A 11 -10.30 7.08 22.54
N THR A 12 -11.44 6.66 22.01
CA THR A 12 -11.60 6.37 20.57
C THR A 12 -11.52 7.67 19.76
N LEU A 13 -12.13 8.75 20.25
CA LEU A 13 -12.05 10.06 19.62
C LEU A 13 -10.62 10.62 19.66
N ILE A 14 -9.92 10.45 20.79
CA ILE A 14 -8.53 10.89 20.94
C ILE A 14 -7.63 10.14 19.95
N ARG A 15 -7.75 8.81 19.84
CA ARG A 15 -6.96 8.02 18.88
C ARG A 15 -7.23 8.42 17.43
N ALA A 16 -8.49 8.69 17.08
CA ALA A 16 -8.85 9.17 15.75
C ALA A 16 -8.23 10.56 15.47
N LEU A 17 -8.25 11.45 16.47
CA LEU A 17 -7.63 12.77 16.38
C LEU A 17 -6.11 12.67 16.20
N GLU A 18 -5.44 11.82 16.98
CA GLU A 18 -4.00 11.55 16.88
C GLU A 18 -3.64 11.01 15.49
N GLN A 19 -4.43 10.10 14.93
CA GLN A 19 -4.20 9.56 13.59
C GLN A 19 -4.34 10.64 12.51
N LEU A 20 -5.38 11.48 12.60
CA LEU A 20 -5.60 12.59 11.67
C LEU A 20 -4.48 13.64 11.76
N TYR A 21 -4.08 13.98 12.98
CA TYR A 21 -2.94 14.86 13.23
C TYR A 21 -1.65 14.29 12.65
N ALA A 22 -1.38 13.00 12.87
CA ALA A 22 -0.20 12.33 12.30
C ALA A 22 -0.23 12.28 10.76
N LEU A 23 -1.40 12.11 10.14
CA LEU A 23 -1.54 12.17 8.67
C LEU A 23 -1.28 13.58 8.11
N GLY A 24 -1.25 14.60 8.98
CA GLY A 24 -1.10 16.01 8.64
C GLY A 24 -2.40 16.66 8.19
N SER A 25 -3.56 16.01 8.43
CA SER A 25 -4.86 16.60 8.08
C SER A 25 -5.30 17.68 9.06
N LEU A 26 -4.80 17.64 10.30
CA LEU A 26 -5.06 18.62 11.36
C LEU A 26 -3.77 19.32 11.80
N ASN A 27 -3.88 20.58 12.25
CA ASN A 27 -2.78 21.32 12.90
C ASN A 27 -2.81 21.18 14.43
N ASP A 28 -1.85 21.79 15.13
CA ASP A 28 -1.73 21.74 16.61
C ASP A 28 -2.94 22.35 17.34
N ARG A 29 -3.76 23.14 16.64
CA ARG A 29 -4.99 23.75 17.15
C ARG A 29 -6.24 22.92 16.85
N GLY A 30 -6.08 21.77 16.19
CA GLY A 30 -7.19 20.89 15.77
C GLY A 30 -7.96 21.41 14.55
N GLU A 31 -7.41 22.34 13.77
CA GLU A 31 -8.03 22.88 12.56
C GLU A 31 -7.56 22.14 11.31
N LEU A 32 -8.42 22.07 10.30
CA LEU A 32 -8.13 21.37 9.05
C LEU A 32 -7.04 22.10 8.24
N THR A 33 -5.98 21.40 7.88
CA THR A 33 -4.88 21.92 7.06
C THR A 33 -5.28 22.00 5.58
N LYS A 34 -4.45 22.61 4.71
CA LYS A 34 -4.67 22.54 3.25
C LYS A 34 -4.71 21.09 2.75
N LEU A 35 -3.84 20.24 3.29
CA LEU A 35 -3.86 18.81 3.01
C LEU A 35 -5.15 18.16 3.52
N GLY A 36 -5.57 18.44 4.75
CA GLY A 36 -6.81 17.91 5.32
C GLY A 36 -8.05 18.30 4.51
N ARG A 37 -8.10 19.52 3.97
CA ARG A 37 -9.16 19.97 3.05
C ARG A 37 -9.17 19.14 1.77
N ARG A 38 -8.02 18.96 1.11
CA ARG A 38 -7.91 18.08 -0.07
C ARG A 38 -8.32 16.64 0.26
N MET A 39 -7.95 16.12 1.43
CA MET A 39 -8.33 14.77 1.85
C MET A 39 -9.83 14.60 2.02
N ALA A 40 -10.53 15.64 2.51
CA ALA A 40 -11.97 15.63 2.75
C ALA A 40 -12.82 15.64 1.47
N GLU A 41 -12.24 16.00 0.31
CA GLU A 41 -12.93 15.95 -0.98
C GLU A 41 -13.11 14.52 -1.51
N PHE A 42 -12.30 13.57 -1.03
CA PHE A 42 -12.39 12.17 -1.43
C PHE A 42 -13.31 11.38 -0.50
N PRO A 43 -14.26 10.57 -1.02
CA PRO A 43 -15.12 9.68 -0.23
C PRO A 43 -14.37 8.39 0.16
N LEU A 44 -13.18 8.53 0.73
CA LEU A 44 -12.28 7.45 1.10
C LEU A 44 -11.84 7.61 2.56
N ASP A 45 -11.34 6.52 3.14
CA ASP A 45 -10.66 6.59 4.42
C ASP A 45 -9.47 7.58 4.37
N PRO A 46 -9.18 8.32 5.46
CA PRO A 46 -8.12 9.33 5.48
C PRO A 46 -6.76 8.82 4.99
N MET A 47 -6.41 7.57 5.28
CA MET A 47 -5.15 6.96 4.83
C MET A 47 -5.12 6.76 3.30
N LEU A 48 -6.24 6.36 2.68
CA LEU A 48 -6.35 6.24 1.24
C LEU A 48 -6.32 7.61 0.57
N SER A 49 -7.09 8.58 1.08
CA SER A 49 -7.08 9.96 0.56
C SER A 49 -5.68 10.57 0.62
N LYS A 50 -4.96 10.36 1.72
CA LYS A 50 -3.56 10.80 1.87
C LYS A 50 -2.63 10.15 0.85
N SER A 51 -2.82 8.86 0.55
CA SER A 51 -2.02 8.13 -0.46
C SER A 51 -2.25 8.68 -1.87
N VAL A 52 -3.51 8.97 -2.24
CA VAL A 52 -3.87 9.60 -3.51
C VAL A 52 -3.20 10.96 -3.63
N ILE A 53 -3.29 11.81 -2.61
CA ILE A 53 -2.67 13.14 -2.65
C ILE A 53 -1.14 13.06 -2.67
N ALA A 54 -0.54 12.11 -1.94
CA ALA A 54 0.91 11.93 -1.93
C ALA A 54 1.46 11.41 -3.27
N SER A 55 0.64 10.71 -4.06
CA SER A 55 1.05 10.19 -5.37
C SER A 55 1.45 11.27 -6.38
N GLU A 56 0.95 12.50 -6.21
CA GLU A 56 1.35 13.69 -6.96
C GLU A 56 2.86 13.96 -6.82
N LYS A 57 3.41 13.88 -5.60
CA LYS A 57 4.84 14.08 -5.32
C LYS A 57 5.72 13.03 -6.03
N TYR A 58 5.22 11.81 -6.13
CA TYR A 58 5.95 10.68 -6.69
C TYR A 58 5.69 10.46 -8.19
N GLY A 59 4.72 11.17 -8.76
CA GLY A 59 4.38 11.10 -10.17
C GLY A 59 3.73 9.79 -10.60
N CYS A 60 2.93 9.17 -9.72
CA CYS A 60 2.29 7.87 -9.95
C CYS A 60 0.79 7.90 -9.63
N VAL A 61 0.10 8.97 -10.06
CA VAL A 61 -1.31 9.21 -9.71
C VAL A 61 -2.20 8.14 -10.34
N SER A 62 -2.04 7.85 -11.63
CA SER A 62 -2.86 6.86 -12.34
C SER A 62 -2.78 5.46 -11.72
N GLU A 63 -1.57 5.04 -11.32
CA GLU A 63 -1.31 3.75 -10.69
C GLU A 63 -1.93 3.68 -9.30
N ILE A 64 -1.85 4.78 -8.53
CA ILE A 64 -2.44 4.87 -7.20
C ILE A 64 -3.97 4.90 -7.27
N LEU A 65 -4.58 5.61 -8.22
CA LEU A 65 -6.02 5.59 -8.43
C LEU A 65 -6.52 4.17 -8.72
N SER A 66 -5.81 3.43 -9.57
CA SER A 66 -6.13 2.05 -9.90
C SER A 66 -5.98 1.13 -8.68
N THR A 67 -4.88 1.29 -7.92
CA THR A 67 -4.61 0.50 -6.71
C THR A 67 -5.64 0.77 -5.61
N VAL A 68 -5.95 2.03 -5.33
CA VAL A 68 -6.95 2.46 -4.33
C VAL A 68 -8.33 1.97 -4.71
N SER A 69 -8.71 2.06 -5.98
CA SER A 69 -10.00 1.55 -6.47
C SER A 69 -10.14 0.05 -6.22
N MET A 70 -9.08 -0.71 -6.48
CA MET A 70 -9.05 -2.15 -6.20
C MET A 70 -9.08 -2.47 -4.71
N LEU A 71 -8.37 -1.70 -3.87
CA LEU A 71 -8.38 -1.85 -2.41
C LEU A 71 -9.77 -1.57 -1.82
N SER A 72 -10.48 -0.57 -2.33
CA SER A 72 -11.84 -0.22 -1.89
C SER A 72 -12.90 -1.31 -2.15
N ILE A 73 -12.62 -2.26 -3.05
CA ILE A 73 -13.48 -3.44 -3.27
C ILE A 73 -13.18 -4.55 -2.25
N GLY A 74 -11.93 -4.65 -1.78
CA GLY A 74 -11.49 -5.63 -0.80
C GLY A 74 -11.18 -7.02 -1.37
N ALA A 75 -11.26 -8.04 -0.51
CA ALA A 75 -10.81 -9.40 -0.84
C ALA A 75 -11.66 -10.15 -1.90
N SER A 76 -12.79 -9.59 -2.33
CA SER A 76 -13.70 -10.21 -3.32
C SER A 76 -13.21 -10.10 -4.77
N VAL A 77 -12.06 -9.49 -5.03
CA VAL A 77 -11.51 -9.41 -6.40
C VAL A 77 -11.14 -10.80 -6.92
N PHE A 78 -10.40 -11.59 -6.13
CA PHE A 78 -9.92 -12.91 -6.53
C PHE A 78 -10.86 -14.01 -6.06
N HIS A 79 -11.38 -14.79 -7.00
CA HIS A 79 -12.24 -15.94 -6.73
C HIS A 79 -11.41 -17.22 -6.60
N ARG A 80 -11.59 -17.96 -5.50
CA ARG A 80 -10.83 -19.20 -5.24
C ARG A 80 -11.76 -20.39 -5.04
N PRO A 81 -12.24 -21.04 -6.13
CA PRO A 81 -13.01 -22.27 -6.03
C PRO A 81 -12.19 -23.37 -5.36
N LYS A 82 -12.79 -24.15 -4.45
CA LYS A 82 -12.08 -25.22 -3.72
C LYS A 82 -11.44 -26.25 -4.67
N GLU A 83 -12.17 -26.65 -5.71
CA GLU A 83 -11.73 -27.65 -6.70
C GLU A 83 -10.60 -27.15 -7.61
N LYS A 84 -10.55 -25.84 -7.86
CA LYS A 84 -9.58 -25.20 -8.76
C LYS A 84 -8.61 -24.29 -8.01
N ALA A 85 -8.41 -24.55 -6.72
CA ALA A 85 -7.64 -23.70 -5.83
C ALA A 85 -6.20 -23.47 -6.33
N VAL A 86 -5.54 -24.53 -6.81
CA VAL A 86 -4.17 -24.45 -7.37
C VAL A 86 -4.11 -23.53 -8.60
N HIS A 87 -5.08 -23.65 -9.51
CA HIS A 87 -5.13 -22.83 -10.73
C HIS A 87 -5.41 -21.36 -10.41
N ALA A 88 -6.37 -21.09 -9.50
CA ALA A 88 -6.67 -19.74 -9.04
C ALA A 88 -5.47 -19.09 -8.33
N ASP A 89 -4.77 -19.87 -7.53
CA ASP A 89 -3.57 -19.44 -6.82
C ASP A 89 -2.41 -19.12 -7.78
N THR A 90 -2.23 -19.92 -8.83
CA THR A 90 -1.25 -19.65 -9.89
C THR A 90 -1.61 -18.40 -10.69
N ALA A 91 -2.88 -18.22 -11.06
CA ALA A 91 -3.34 -17.00 -11.74
C ALA A 91 -3.06 -15.75 -10.88
N ARG A 92 -3.34 -15.82 -9.57
CA ARG A 92 -3.01 -14.72 -8.65
C ARG A 92 -1.51 -14.45 -8.55
N MET A 93 -0.68 -15.50 -8.49
CA MET A 93 0.79 -15.33 -8.46
C MET A 93 1.33 -14.73 -9.76
N ASN A 94 0.66 -14.92 -10.90
CA ASN A 94 1.05 -14.29 -12.15
C ASN A 94 0.97 -12.76 -12.08
N PHE A 95 -0.03 -12.21 -11.39
CA PHE A 95 -0.10 -10.76 -11.14
C PHE A 95 0.97 -10.26 -10.16
N ALA A 96 1.51 -11.13 -9.32
CA ALA A 96 2.61 -10.79 -8.40
C ALA A 96 4.01 -10.90 -9.05
N ARG A 97 4.12 -11.31 -10.32
CA ARG A 97 5.39 -11.41 -11.04
C ARG A 97 6.12 -10.07 -11.03
N GLY A 98 7.42 -10.06 -10.73
CA GLY A 98 8.21 -8.82 -10.60
C GLY A 98 8.13 -8.15 -9.23
N GLY A 99 7.50 -8.78 -8.23
CA GLY A 99 7.53 -8.31 -6.84
C GLY A 99 6.54 -7.17 -6.53
N GLY A 100 6.76 -6.52 -5.38
CA GLY A 100 5.94 -5.40 -4.88
C GLY A 100 4.69 -5.78 -4.08
N GLY A 101 4.48 -7.07 -3.81
CA GLY A 101 3.43 -7.56 -2.91
C GLY A 101 2.01 -7.49 -3.48
N ASP A 102 1.02 -7.50 -2.59
CA ASP A 102 -0.40 -7.55 -2.96
C ASP A 102 -0.87 -6.27 -3.67
N HIS A 103 -0.33 -5.10 -3.30
CA HIS A 103 -0.70 -3.82 -3.94
C HIS A 103 -0.32 -3.81 -5.42
N MET A 104 0.89 -4.25 -5.77
CA MET A 104 1.30 -4.37 -7.16
C MET A 104 0.54 -5.46 -7.90
N ALA A 105 0.18 -6.57 -7.24
CA ALA A 105 -0.66 -7.59 -7.85
C ALA A 105 -2.07 -7.06 -8.21
N LEU A 106 -2.67 -6.23 -7.35
CA LEU A 106 -3.95 -5.58 -7.62
C LEU A 106 -3.84 -4.58 -8.78
N LEU A 107 -2.77 -3.78 -8.81
CA LEU A 107 -2.52 -2.84 -9.89
C LEU A 107 -2.37 -3.55 -11.24
N ARG A 108 -1.52 -4.58 -11.33
CA ARG A 108 -1.33 -5.35 -12.56
C ARG A 108 -2.62 -6.05 -13.00
N CYS A 109 -3.38 -6.61 -12.05
CA CYS A 109 -4.69 -7.19 -12.35
C CYS A 109 -5.66 -6.17 -12.97
N TYR A 110 -5.70 -4.93 -12.46
CA TYR A 110 -6.54 -3.88 -13.03
C TYR A 110 -6.06 -3.47 -14.42
N ARG A 111 -4.74 -3.22 -14.57
CA ARG A 111 -4.11 -2.81 -15.82
C ARG A 111 -4.32 -3.83 -16.93
N ASP A 112 -4.03 -5.10 -16.66
CA ASP A 112 -4.17 -6.18 -17.64
C ASP A 112 -5.65 -6.34 -18.07
N TRP A 113 -6.58 -6.16 -17.14
CA TRP A 113 -8.01 -6.16 -17.45
C TRP A 113 -8.43 -4.97 -18.31
N SER A 114 -7.99 -3.75 -17.98
CA SER A 114 -8.39 -2.54 -18.70
C SER A 114 -7.72 -2.40 -20.07
N GLU A 115 -6.41 -2.62 -20.14
CA GLU A 115 -5.59 -2.33 -21.33
C GLU A 115 -5.47 -3.53 -22.27
N LEU A 116 -5.11 -4.71 -21.74
CA LEU A 116 -4.85 -5.88 -22.58
C LEU A 116 -6.15 -6.58 -22.99
N SER A 117 -7.11 -6.67 -22.07
CA SER A 117 -8.37 -7.39 -22.31
C SER A 117 -9.51 -6.51 -22.82
N SER A 118 -9.34 -5.18 -22.84
CA SER A 118 -10.41 -4.22 -23.13
C SER A 118 -11.68 -4.45 -22.30
N TYR A 119 -11.52 -4.65 -20.99
CA TYR A 119 -12.61 -4.91 -20.02
C TYR A 119 -13.38 -6.23 -20.23
N SER A 120 -12.71 -7.26 -20.76
CA SER A 120 -13.34 -8.55 -21.09
C SER A 120 -13.82 -9.31 -19.85
N ALA A 121 -15.06 -9.80 -19.91
CA ALA A 121 -15.61 -10.71 -18.90
C ALA A 121 -15.01 -12.11 -19.00
N GLN A 122 -14.64 -12.54 -20.20
CA GLN A 122 -13.99 -13.84 -20.44
C GLN A 122 -12.61 -13.88 -19.80
N TRP A 123 -11.84 -12.79 -19.93
CA TRP A 123 -10.54 -12.65 -19.28
C TRP A 123 -10.64 -12.78 -17.76
N CYS A 124 -11.67 -12.18 -17.15
CA CYS A 124 -11.91 -12.32 -15.71
C CYS A 124 -12.17 -13.77 -15.31
N PHE A 125 -12.96 -14.51 -16.10
CA PHE A 125 -13.23 -15.92 -15.81
C PHE A 125 -11.95 -16.77 -15.89
N GLU A 126 -11.14 -16.57 -16.92
CA GLU A 126 -9.88 -17.28 -17.14
C GLU A 126 -8.84 -17.01 -16.03
N ASN A 127 -8.82 -15.77 -15.52
CA ASN A 127 -7.88 -15.34 -14.49
C ASN A 127 -8.43 -15.45 -13.06
N TYR A 128 -9.59 -16.09 -12.87
CA TYR A 128 -10.23 -16.25 -11.56
C TYR A 128 -10.51 -14.91 -10.85
N VAL A 129 -10.91 -13.89 -11.61
CA VAL A 129 -11.26 -12.55 -11.13
C VAL A 129 -12.77 -12.36 -11.21
N GLN A 130 -13.37 -11.73 -10.20
CA GLN A 130 -14.81 -11.47 -10.19
C GLN A 130 -15.16 -10.27 -11.06
N VAL A 131 -15.93 -10.51 -12.13
CA VAL A 131 -16.39 -9.46 -13.07
C VAL A 131 -17.12 -8.32 -12.35
N LYS A 132 -18.01 -8.65 -11.39
CA LYS A 132 -18.77 -7.63 -10.63
C LYS A 132 -17.84 -6.72 -9.80
N SER A 133 -16.82 -7.30 -9.19
CA SER A 133 -15.80 -6.56 -8.43
C SER A 133 -15.00 -5.62 -9.33
N MET A 134 -14.60 -6.06 -10.53
CA MET A 134 -13.85 -5.23 -11.48
C MET A 134 -14.67 -4.08 -12.06
N LYS A 135 -15.95 -4.31 -12.40
CA LYS A 135 -16.85 -3.24 -12.82
C LYS A 135 -17.00 -2.16 -11.74
N LYS A 136 -17.23 -2.58 -10.50
CA LYS A 136 -17.30 -1.65 -9.36
C LYS A 136 -15.98 -0.90 -9.14
N ALA A 137 -14.83 -1.58 -9.29
CA ALA A 137 -13.51 -0.94 -9.19
C ALA A 137 -13.34 0.14 -10.28
N ARG A 138 -13.80 -0.13 -11.50
CA ARG A 138 -13.79 0.86 -12.59
C ARG A 138 -14.65 2.07 -12.27
N ASP A 139 -15.89 1.85 -11.79
CA ASP A 139 -16.79 2.95 -11.42
C ASP A 139 -16.16 3.84 -10.33
N VAL A 140 -15.53 3.22 -9.32
CA VAL A 140 -14.80 3.94 -8.27
C VAL A 140 -13.61 4.71 -8.85
N ARG A 141 -12.85 4.12 -9.77
CA ARG A 141 -11.69 4.78 -10.39
C ARG A 141 -12.12 6.02 -11.18
N GLU A 142 -13.16 5.91 -12.00
CA GLU A 142 -13.72 7.01 -12.79
C GLU A 142 -14.23 8.14 -11.87
N GLN A 143 -14.87 7.81 -10.75
CA GLN A 143 -15.27 8.80 -9.74
C GLN A 143 -14.06 9.50 -9.11
N LEU A 144 -13.02 8.75 -8.73
CA LEU A 144 -11.82 9.33 -8.14
C LEU A 144 -11.06 10.23 -9.13
N GLU A 145 -11.01 9.87 -10.41
CA GLU A 145 -10.45 10.71 -11.47
C GLU A 145 -11.16 12.07 -11.55
N GLY A 146 -12.50 12.08 -11.53
CA GLY A 146 -13.26 13.34 -11.51
C GLY A 146 -13.05 14.17 -10.24
N LEU A 147 -12.78 13.52 -9.10
CA LEU A 147 -12.46 14.22 -7.85
C LEU A 147 -11.03 14.77 -7.83
N CYS A 148 -10.08 14.14 -8.55
CA CYS A 148 -8.72 14.64 -8.69
C CYS A 148 -8.68 16.05 -9.31
N GLU A 149 -9.58 16.34 -10.26
CA GLU A 149 -9.71 17.68 -10.85
C GLU A 149 -10.05 18.74 -9.78
N ARG A 150 -10.94 18.42 -8.84
CA ARG A 150 -11.36 19.34 -7.76
C ARG A 150 -10.24 19.66 -6.77
N VAL A 151 -9.30 18.72 -6.59
CA VAL A 151 -8.16 18.89 -5.69
C VAL A 151 -6.87 19.31 -6.42
N GLU A 152 -6.99 19.69 -7.69
CA GLU A 152 -5.90 20.15 -8.56
C GLU A 152 -4.79 19.09 -8.72
N ILE A 153 -5.15 17.81 -8.79
CA ILE A 153 -4.21 16.71 -9.10
C ILE A 153 -4.46 16.25 -10.53
N ASP A 154 -3.40 16.16 -11.34
CA ASP A 154 -3.49 15.57 -12.68
C ASP A 154 -3.62 14.04 -12.60
N PRO A 155 -4.78 13.45 -12.96
CA PRO A 155 -4.98 11.99 -12.90
C PRO A 155 -4.17 11.23 -13.96
N THR A 156 -3.66 11.92 -14.99
CA THR A 156 -2.96 11.29 -16.12
C THR A 156 -1.46 11.09 -15.89
N THR A 157 -0.96 11.62 -14.77
CA THR A 157 0.42 11.45 -14.33
C THR A 157 0.70 9.98 -14.02
N SER A 158 1.59 9.39 -14.80
CA SER A 158 1.97 7.96 -14.76
C SER A 158 3.48 7.82 -14.92
N LEU A 159 4.04 6.75 -14.35
CA LEU A 159 5.46 6.45 -14.42
C LEU A 159 5.92 6.14 -15.85
N ASP A 160 5.04 5.57 -16.67
CA ASP A 160 5.36 5.13 -18.03
C ASP A 160 5.54 6.30 -19.01
N LYS A 161 5.05 7.51 -18.67
CA LYS A 161 5.13 8.71 -19.52
C LYS A 161 6.43 9.51 -19.35
N LYS A 162 7.34 9.10 -18.45
CA LYS A 162 8.53 9.89 -18.08
C LYS A 162 9.79 9.63 -18.91
N ASP A 163 9.70 8.97 -20.06
CA ASP A 163 10.82 8.85 -21.02
C ASP A 163 10.70 9.82 -22.19
N GLY A 164 11.09 11.07 -21.91
CA GLY A 164 11.35 12.06 -22.95
C GLY A 164 12.33 13.15 -22.54
N ASN A 165 12.46 13.47 -21.24
CA ASN A 165 13.41 14.49 -20.83
C ASN A 165 13.76 14.45 -19.33
N LYS A 166 14.80 13.70 -18.94
CA LYS A 166 15.73 14.14 -17.88
C LYS A 166 17.03 13.33 -17.85
N ILE A 167 18.09 14.02 -18.26
CA ILE A 167 19.44 14.06 -17.67
C ILE A 167 19.70 12.95 -16.64
N ARG A 168 20.46 11.95 -17.09
CA ARG A 168 21.21 11.01 -16.25
C ARG A 168 22.22 11.80 -15.43
N ASN A 169 21.99 11.94 -14.13
CA ASN A 169 23.11 12.08 -13.21
C ASN A 169 23.50 10.67 -12.80
N ASN A 170 24.67 10.27 -13.28
CA ASN A 170 25.42 9.14 -12.76
C ASN A 170 25.63 9.36 -11.27
N ASP A 171 25.40 8.33 -10.46
CA ASP A 171 26.41 7.75 -9.56
C ASP A 171 25.74 6.60 -8.77
N ASP A 172 26.35 5.42 -8.90
CA ASP A 172 26.38 4.27 -7.98
C ASP A 172 25.09 3.47 -7.68
N ASP A 173 24.87 2.37 -8.43
CA ASP A 173 24.97 0.99 -7.91
C ASP A 173 24.51 -0.05 -8.95
N ASP A 174 25.43 -0.99 -9.23
CA ASP A 174 25.41 -1.99 -10.29
C ASP A 174 24.49 -3.20 -10.05
N ALA A 175 24.18 -3.88 -11.17
CA ALA A 175 23.81 -5.31 -11.28
C ALA A 175 22.33 -5.75 -11.22
N ALA A 176 21.41 -5.02 -11.86
CA ALA A 176 20.10 -5.56 -12.25
C ALA A 176 19.68 -5.27 -13.71
N ALA A 177 20.62 -4.84 -14.56
CA ALA A 177 20.35 -4.41 -15.93
C ALA A 177 20.40 -5.57 -16.97
N ALA A 178 19.78 -6.71 -16.65
CA ALA A 178 19.68 -7.84 -17.58
C ALA A 178 18.28 -8.49 -17.62
N THR A 179 17.22 -7.70 -17.44
CA THR A 179 15.85 -8.00 -17.89
C THR A 179 15.14 -6.66 -18.08
N GLY A 180 14.72 -6.35 -19.32
CA GLY A 180 14.23 -5.04 -19.74
C GLY A 180 12.85 -4.64 -19.22
N GLU A 181 12.72 -4.45 -17.91
CA GLU A 181 11.70 -3.59 -17.28
C GLU A 181 12.39 -2.92 -16.09
N SER A 182 12.53 -1.60 -16.10
CA SER A 182 12.89 -0.86 -14.88
C SER A 182 11.68 -0.92 -13.94
N ASN A 183 11.51 -2.05 -13.25
CA ASN A 183 10.43 -2.35 -12.31
C ASN A 183 10.59 -1.55 -11.00
N ASN A 184 10.78 -0.23 -11.12
CA ASN A 184 10.88 0.66 -9.98
C ASN A 184 9.46 1.03 -9.52
N PHE A 185 8.86 0.16 -8.72
CA PHE A 185 7.58 0.40 -8.04
C PHE A 185 7.75 1.22 -6.75
N ASP A 186 8.96 1.68 -6.41
CA ASP A 186 9.20 2.51 -5.22
C ASP A 186 8.31 3.77 -5.18
N PRO A 187 8.07 4.53 -6.27
CA PRO A 187 7.18 5.70 -6.22
C PRO A 187 5.77 5.34 -5.76
N ILE A 188 5.23 4.21 -6.28
CA ILE A 188 3.89 3.71 -5.93
C ILE A 188 3.86 3.28 -4.47
N LEU A 189 4.82 2.47 -4.04
CA LEU A 189 4.87 2.00 -2.65
C LEU A 189 5.15 3.12 -1.65
N LYS A 190 5.97 4.13 -2.01
CA LYS A 190 6.15 5.34 -1.20
C LYS A 190 4.86 6.16 -1.09
N ALA A 191 4.09 6.29 -2.18
CA ALA A 191 2.79 6.96 -2.14
C ALA A 191 1.81 6.25 -1.20
N ILE A 192 1.69 4.93 -1.29
CA ILE A 192 0.86 4.12 -0.37
C ILE A 192 1.38 4.27 1.07
N THR A 193 2.69 4.13 1.28
CA THR A 193 3.30 4.29 2.61
C THR A 193 3.03 5.67 3.18
N SER A 194 2.87 6.71 2.35
CA SER A 194 2.56 8.07 2.80
C SER A 194 1.19 8.20 3.46
N GLY A 195 0.22 7.35 3.11
CA GLY A 195 -1.04 7.24 3.82
C GLY A 195 -1.07 6.15 4.90
N PHE A 196 -0.33 5.07 4.68
CA PHE A 196 -0.35 3.88 5.54
C PHE A 196 0.87 3.74 6.45
N PHE A 197 1.65 4.80 6.69
CA PHE A 197 2.83 4.73 7.54
C PHE A 197 2.51 4.28 8.97
N TYR A 198 1.27 4.48 9.46
CA TYR A 198 0.78 3.94 10.73
C TYR A 198 0.64 2.40 10.73
N ASN A 199 0.39 1.82 9.55
CA ASN A 199 0.10 0.42 9.33
C ASN A 199 1.34 -0.30 8.78
N THR A 200 2.36 -0.39 9.62
CA THR A 200 3.65 -0.98 9.24
C THR A 200 4.11 -2.01 10.25
N ALA A 201 4.80 -3.03 9.75
CA ALA A 201 5.32 -4.13 10.54
C ALA A 201 6.74 -4.47 10.11
N LYS A 202 7.53 -4.99 11.06
CA LYS A 202 8.89 -5.46 10.81
C LYS A 202 9.06 -6.89 11.29
N LEU A 203 9.87 -7.65 10.56
CA LEU A 203 10.25 -9.01 10.92
C LEU A 203 11.26 -8.97 12.08
N SER A 204 10.89 -9.57 13.21
CA SER A 204 11.73 -9.69 14.38
C SER A 204 12.81 -10.77 14.22
N LYS A 205 13.78 -10.81 15.13
CA LYS A 205 14.81 -11.88 15.19
C LYS A 205 14.21 -13.27 15.43
N ASN A 206 13.03 -13.32 16.03
CA ASN A 206 12.36 -14.56 16.38
C ASN A 206 11.58 -15.16 15.19
N GLY A 207 11.54 -14.46 14.05
CA GLY A 207 10.83 -14.90 12.84
C GLY A 207 9.37 -14.43 12.76
N ASP A 208 8.86 -13.75 13.80
CA ASP A 208 7.52 -13.16 13.79
C ASP A 208 7.53 -11.70 13.35
N TYR A 209 6.47 -11.25 12.68
CA TYR A 209 6.26 -9.83 12.40
C TYR A 209 5.68 -9.10 13.60
N GLN A 210 6.14 -7.88 13.82
CA GLN A 210 5.61 -7.00 14.86
C GLN A 210 5.31 -5.62 14.30
N THR A 211 4.20 -5.02 14.74
CA THR A 211 3.92 -3.61 14.44
C THR A 211 5.02 -2.72 15.02
N ILE A 212 5.41 -1.67 14.30
CA ILE A 212 6.60 -0.90 14.68
C ILE A 212 6.41 -0.18 16.02
N LYS A 213 5.27 0.50 16.21
CA LYS A 213 5.02 1.33 17.41
C LYS A 213 4.44 0.58 18.60
N GLN A 214 3.55 -0.38 18.36
CA GLN A 214 2.87 -1.09 19.44
C GLN A 214 3.54 -2.44 19.79
N HIS A 215 4.51 -2.89 18.99
CA HIS A 215 5.18 -4.19 19.14
C HIS A 215 4.22 -5.37 19.24
N ARG A 216 3.04 -5.26 18.61
CA ARG A 216 2.05 -6.34 18.56
C ARG A 216 2.46 -7.35 17.52
N THR A 217 2.45 -8.63 17.89
CA THR A 217 2.71 -9.72 16.96
C THR A 217 1.57 -9.82 15.95
N VAL A 218 1.94 -9.77 14.67
CA VAL A 218 1.03 -9.84 13.53
C VAL A 218 1.56 -10.85 12.53
N HIS A 219 0.69 -11.41 11.70
CA HIS A 219 1.07 -12.41 10.71
C HIS A 219 0.61 -11.98 9.32
N ILE A 220 1.35 -12.35 8.28
CA ILE A 220 0.84 -12.17 6.91
C ILE A 220 -0.36 -13.09 6.72
N HIS A 221 -1.47 -12.55 6.21
CA HIS A 221 -2.66 -13.36 5.94
C HIS A 221 -2.36 -14.42 4.86
N PRO A 222 -2.82 -15.68 4.99
CA PRO A 222 -2.52 -16.76 4.04
C PRO A 222 -2.94 -16.50 2.59
N SER A 223 -3.87 -15.56 2.38
CA SER A 223 -4.28 -15.16 1.03
C SER A 223 -3.28 -14.24 0.33
N SER A 224 -2.31 -13.65 1.06
CA SER A 224 -1.34 -12.74 0.47
C SER A 224 -0.41 -13.47 -0.47
N VAL A 225 0.01 -12.80 -1.55
CA VAL A 225 1.06 -13.30 -2.43
C VAL A 225 2.42 -13.42 -1.73
N LEU A 226 2.65 -12.62 -0.68
CA LEU A 226 3.88 -12.66 0.12
C LEU A 226 3.90 -13.80 1.15
N ALA A 227 2.74 -14.39 1.47
CA ALA A 227 2.69 -15.52 2.41
C ALA A 227 3.44 -16.74 1.86
N LYS A 228 3.47 -16.91 0.53
CA LYS A 228 4.12 -18.04 -0.15
C LYS A 228 5.63 -17.89 -0.25
N THR A 229 6.11 -16.65 -0.36
CA THR A 229 7.54 -16.37 -0.52
C THR A 229 8.22 -16.07 0.82
N GLN A 230 7.48 -16.13 1.94
CA GLN A 230 7.99 -15.76 3.26
C GLN A 230 9.16 -16.66 3.71
N GLU A 231 9.12 -17.96 3.42
CA GLU A 231 10.16 -18.91 3.83
C GLU A 231 11.43 -18.77 2.98
N GLU A 232 11.28 -18.50 1.68
CA GLU A 232 12.41 -18.41 0.73
C GLU A 232 13.05 -17.01 0.70
N LEU A 233 12.24 -15.95 0.74
CA LEU A 233 12.68 -14.56 0.65
C LEU A 233 11.84 -13.65 1.56
N PRO A 234 12.09 -13.69 2.88
CA PRO A 234 11.31 -12.90 3.84
C PRO A 234 11.52 -11.40 3.63
N GLN A 235 10.42 -10.67 3.48
CA GLN A 235 10.45 -9.22 3.35
C GLN A 235 10.56 -8.56 4.73
N PRO A 236 11.67 -7.90 5.06
CA PRO A 236 11.97 -7.49 6.43
C PRO A 236 11.03 -6.41 6.98
N TRP A 237 10.47 -5.58 6.11
CA TRP A 237 9.62 -4.43 6.44
C TRP A 237 8.42 -4.43 5.51
N LEU A 238 7.24 -4.27 6.08
CA LEU A 238 5.97 -4.34 5.38
C LEU A 238 5.10 -3.13 5.73
N VAL A 239 4.35 -2.67 4.74
CA VAL A 239 3.11 -1.90 4.92
C VAL A 239 1.92 -2.81 4.67
N TYR A 240 0.80 -2.57 5.36
CA TYR A 240 -0.43 -3.33 5.19
C TYR A 240 -1.65 -2.43 5.13
N PHE A 241 -2.69 -2.87 4.42
CA PHE A 241 -3.93 -2.12 4.28
C PHE A 241 -4.79 -2.21 5.55
N GLU A 242 -5.07 -3.42 6.00
CA GLU A 242 -5.96 -3.68 7.14
C GLU A 242 -5.45 -4.82 8.03
N LEU A 243 -5.94 -4.86 9.27
CA LEU A 243 -5.80 -6.00 10.18
C LEU A 243 -7.12 -6.75 10.27
N ALA A 244 -7.05 -8.06 10.12
CA ALA A 244 -8.17 -8.97 10.39
C ALA A 244 -7.87 -9.81 11.62
N PHE A 245 -8.71 -9.71 12.65
CA PHE A 245 -8.63 -10.54 13.83
C PHE A 245 -9.50 -11.79 13.65
N THR A 246 -8.87 -12.97 13.66
CA THR A 246 -9.59 -14.25 13.69
C THR A 246 -9.08 -15.10 14.86
N SER A 247 -8.25 -16.11 14.60
CA SER A 247 -7.48 -16.83 15.61
C SER A 247 -6.18 -16.10 15.98
N LYS A 248 -5.64 -15.34 15.02
CA LYS A 248 -4.47 -14.48 15.16
C LYS A 248 -4.75 -13.14 14.48
N GLU A 249 -3.90 -12.15 14.74
CA GLU A 249 -3.91 -10.88 14.02
C GLU A 249 -3.22 -11.04 12.66
N PHE A 250 -4.00 -10.91 11.59
CA PHE A 250 -3.49 -11.05 10.23
C PHE A 250 -3.48 -9.73 9.47
N MET A 251 -2.33 -9.36 8.92
CA MET A 251 -2.17 -8.27 7.97
C MET A 251 -2.69 -8.71 6.60
N ARG A 252 -3.54 -7.88 5.98
CA ARG A 252 -4.05 -8.11 4.63
C ARG A 252 -3.58 -7.02 3.68
N GLN A 253 -3.46 -7.41 2.40
CA GLN A 253 -2.93 -6.60 1.31
C GLN A 253 -1.60 -5.96 1.70
N VAL A 254 -0.56 -6.80 1.78
CA VAL A 254 0.77 -6.40 2.26
C VAL A 254 1.69 -6.08 1.09
N ALA A 255 2.58 -5.10 1.29
CA ALA A 255 3.65 -4.78 0.35
C ALA A 255 4.98 -4.54 1.08
N PRO A 256 6.12 -4.91 0.47
CA PRO A 256 7.43 -4.62 1.04
C PRO A 256 7.73 -3.12 0.98
N ILE A 257 8.41 -2.61 2.00
CA ILE A 257 8.86 -1.20 2.04
C ILE A 257 10.32 -1.12 2.45
N LYS A 258 10.97 0.02 2.18
CA LYS A 258 12.29 0.32 2.74
C LYS A 258 12.12 1.11 4.05
N PRO A 259 12.90 0.79 5.10
CA PRO A 259 12.80 1.45 6.40
C PRO A 259 12.99 2.97 6.32
N ASP A 260 13.93 3.43 5.50
CA ASP A 260 14.27 4.86 5.39
C ASP A 260 13.09 5.71 4.89
N TRP A 261 12.15 5.10 4.14
CA TRP A 261 10.94 5.78 3.69
C TRP A 261 10.08 6.23 4.86
N LEU A 262 10.07 5.49 5.97
CA LEU A 262 9.26 5.84 7.14
C LEU A 262 9.75 7.13 7.79
N ILE A 263 11.07 7.32 7.87
CA ILE A 263 11.66 8.56 8.36
C ILE A 263 11.41 9.69 7.36
N GLU A 264 11.61 9.44 6.06
CA GLU A 264 11.40 10.45 5.00
C GLU A 264 9.94 10.96 4.97
N ILE A 265 8.98 10.03 5.10
CA ILE A 265 7.55 10.29 4.95
C ILE A 265 6.94 10.88 6.21
N ALA A 266 7.31 10.36 7.38
CA ALA A 266 6.70 10.72 8.65
C ALA A 266 7.76 10.90 9.75
N PRO A 267 8.67 11.90 9.63
CA PRO A 267 9.74 12.13 10.59
C PRO A 267 9.23 12.56 11.98
N HIS A 268 8.01 13.11 12.05
CA HIS A 268 7.31 13.42 13.30
C HIS A 268 6.80 12.17 14.02
N PHE A 269 6.62 11.07 13.28
CA PHE A 269 6.10 9.82 13.83
C PHE A 269 7.21 8.79 14.05
N TYR A 270 8.20 8.69 13.16
CA TYR A 270 9.30 7.72 13.23
C TYR A 270 10.64 8.37 13.58
N GLN A 271 11.40 7.70 14.43
CA GLN A 271 12.79 8.05 14.76
C GLN A 271 13.75 7.00 14.19
N GLU A 272 15.04 7.35 14.08
CA GLU A 272 16.06 6.41 13.60
C GLU A 272 16.06 5.09 14.38
N SER A 273 15.86 5.14 15.70
CA SER A 273 15.77 3.94 16.55
C SER A 273 14.66 2.98 16.16
N ASP A 274 13.56 3.46 15.58
CA ASP A 274 12.42 2.63 15.19
C ASP A 274 12.75 1.74 13.99
N VAL A 275 13.54 2.29 13.06
CA VAL A 275 13.89 1.67 11.78
C VAL A 275 15.22 0.93 11.79
N LEU A 276 15.96 0.96 12.91
CA LEU A 276 17.18 0.17 13.07
C LEU A 276 16.86 -1.33 12.93
N ASP A 277 17.50 -1.95 11.94
CA ASP A 277 17.40 -3.40 11.78
C ASP A 277 18.25 -4.10 12.84
N ALA A 278 17.59 -4.63 13.86
CA ALA A 278 18.23 -5.38 14.92
C ALA A 278 18.99 -6.62 14.39
N ARG A 279 18.68 -7.11 13.18
CA ARG A 279 19.40 -8.22 12.52
C ARG A 279 20.78 -7.81 11.99
N LYS A 280 21.01 -6.52 11.69
CA LYS A 280 22.29 -6.02 11.18
C LYS A 280 23.31 -5.68 12.28
N LYS A 281 22.91 -5.64 13.56
CA LYS A 281 23.85 -5.43 14.69
C LYS A 281 24.76 -6.65 14.88
N LYS A 282 25.99 -6.58 14.37
CA LYS A 282 27.09 -7.49 14.76
C LYS A 282 27.34 -7.36 16.27
N MET A 283 27.35 -8.47 17.00
CA MET A 283 27.77 -8.47 18.41
C MET A 283 29.21 -7.95 18.51
N PRO A 284 29.55 -7.09 19.51
CA PRO A 284 30.93 -6.76 19.76
C PRO A 284 31.70 -8.04 20.11
N LYS A 285 32.79 -8.31 19.39
CA LYS A 285 33.71 -9.41 19.74
C LYS A 285 34.17 -9.18 21.18
N GLN A 286 33.78 -10.07 22.09
CA GLN A 286 34.40 -10.12 23.41
C GLN A 286 35.90 -10.31 23.21
N ARG A 287 36.69 -9.28 23.53
CA ARG A 287 38.12 -9.42 23.71
C ARG A 287 38.32 -10.31 24.94
N LYS A 288 38.85 -11.51 24.70
CA LYS A 288 39.42 -12.35 25.76
C LYS A 288 40.63 -11.65 26.37
#